data_AF-A0A443SK11-F1
#
_entry.id   AF-A0A443SK11-F1
#
_cell.length_a   1.000
_cell.length_b   1.000
_cell.length_c   1.000
_cell.angle_alpha   90.00
_cell.angle_beta   90.00
_cell.angle_gamma   90.00
#
_symmetry.space_group_name_H-M   'P 1'
#
loop_
_entity.id
_entity.type
_entity.pdbx_description
1 polymer ?
#
loop_
_entity_poly.entity_id
_entity_poly.type
_entity_poly.pdbx_seq_one_letter_code
_entity_poly.pdbx_strand_id
1 'polypeptide(L)'
;VNLVNASFIWTEPHSKRLKVKLDIQKEVFGGAVLEQSFVVEYVVNNFTCDDCHRREAKDFWRAVVQVRQKTQHKKTFFYLEQLLIKHKATAKCVNIKASHEGVDFFFDKKDDARKLVDFLQTVVPCRYVPSQQLISHDCHNNTYNYKHAFSVEIVPICKDDIMCLPSALAASLGNIGPLCICLRVTNYVYLIDPCTLKVAELSGQNYWRYPFRILANCKQLTEYTVMNIEFVADCEAPHVFPRSDKHVLADVWLVKSSELGITEEQVHTKTHLGHLLNVGDSVLAFDLANANLNEENFEKYERSSKAHVPDVIVVKKFYGDKVARNRRRQWKLHRLQIDEMSQTSSADREFIDFMEDLEEDPISRQNVNIYKDRERLQSYMAVDVDELENENAPAITLQEMLDELVID
;
A
#
# COMPACT_ATOMS: atom_id res chain seq x y z
N VAL A 1 -4.76 53.43 -30.92
CA VAL A 1 -5.55 52.58 -31.83
C VAL A 1 -6.18 51.54 -30.94
N ASN A 2 -7.47 51.69 -30.69
CA ASN A 2 -8.19 50.92 -29.69
C ASN A 2 -9.15 49.98 -30.42
N LEU A 3 -9.14 48.71 -30.07
CA LEU A 3 -10.09 47.74 -30.60
C LEU A 3 -11.44 47.96 -29.90
N VAL A 4 -12.49 48.21 -30.68
CA VAL A 4 -13.86 48.42 -30.15
C VAL A 4 -14.64 47.11 -30.17
N ASN A 5 -14.57 46.39 -31.28
CA ASN A 5 -15.35 45.17 -31.48
C ASN A 5 -14.60 44.16 -32.36
N ALA A 6 -14.84 42.87 -32.11
CA ALA A 6 -14.32 41.77 -32.89
C ALA A 6 -15.40 40.70 -33.04
N SER A 7 -15.80 40.40 -34.28
CA SER A 7 -16.83 39.41 -34.57
C SER A 7 -16.38 38.42 -35.64
N PHE A 8 -16.67 37.13 -35.44
CA PHE A 8 -16.45 36.12 -36.46
C PHE A 8 -17.49 36.25 -37.57
N ILE A 9 -17.03 36.26 -38.82
CA ILE A 9 -17.88 36.09 -39.99
C ILE A 9 -17.91 34.60 -40.30
N TRP A 10 -19.11 34.04 -40.46
CA TRP A 10 -19.26 32.65 -40.83
C TRP A 10 -18.52 32.35 -42.14
N THR A 11 -17.67 31.34 -42.09
CA THR A 11 -16.97 30.78 -43.24
C THR A 11 -17.22 29.28 -43.29
N GLU A 12 -17.13 28.71 -44.48
CA GLU A 12 -17.35 27.28 -44.66
C GLU A 12 -16.27 26.45 -43.93
N PRO A 13 -16.61 25.42 -43.15
CA PRO A 13 -15.66 24.65 -42.34
C PRO A 13 -14.49 24.03 -43.13
N HIS A 14 -14.73 23.63 -44.39
CA HIS A 14 -13.71 23.02 -45.26
C HIS A 14 -12.75 24.03 -45.90
N SER A 15 -13.09 25.33 -45.86
CA SER A 15 -12.32 26.38 -46.53
C SER A 15 -10.97 26.65 -45.87
N LYS A 16 -10.74 26.14 -44.65
CA LYS A 16 -9.56 26.42 -43.80
C LYS A 16 -9.25 27.92 -43.69
N ARG A 17 -10.29 28.75 -43.74
CA ARG A 17 -10.19 30.22 -43.67
C ARG A 17 -11.12 30.71 -42.57
N LEU A 18 -10.59 31.52 -41.67
CA LEU A 18 -11.36 32.18 -40.61
C LEU A 18 -11.39 33.67 -40.93
N LYS A 19 -12.59 34.25 -41.07
CA LYS A 19 -12.75 35.69 -41.28
C LYS A 19 -13.19 36.36 -40.00
N VAL A 20 -12.42 37.35 -39.56
CA VAL A 20 -12.71 38.14 -38.36
C VAL A 20 -12.90 39.58 -38.79
N LYS A 21 -14.08 40.14 -38.49
CA LYS A 21 -14.34 41.56 -38.64
C LYS A 21 -13.86 42.27 -37.37
N LEU A 22 -12.98 43.25 -37.54
CA LEU A 22 -12.44 44.07 -36.47
C LEU A 22 -12.90 45.52 -36.67
N ASP A 23 -13.46 46.11 -35.63
CA ASP A 23 -13.82 47.52 -35.59
C ASP A 23 -12.79 48.23 -34.71
N ILE A 24 -12.04 49.15 -35.32
CA ILE A 24 -10.92 49.83 -34.70
C ILE A 24 -11.19 51.32 -34.63
N GLN A 25 -10.91 51.89 -33.46
CA GLN A 25 -11.06 53.30 -33.19
C GLN A 25 -9.68 53.97 -33.02
N LYS A 26 -9.45 55.07 -33.74
CA LYS A 26 -8.20 55.84 -33.65
C LYS A 26 -8.52 57.32 -33.55
N GLU A 27 -7.88 58.00 -32.60
CA GLU A 27 -7.86 59.46 -32.56
C GLU A 27 -7.06 60.01 -33.73
N VAL A 28 -7.69 60.89 -34.49
CA VAL A 28 -7.11 61.61 -35.61
C VAL A 28 -6.76 63.03 -35.14
N PHE A 29 -5.94 63.75 -35.92
CA PHE A 29 -5.54 65.12 -35.64
C PHE A 29 -6.76 66.00 -35.31
N GLY A 30 -6.69 66.71 -34.17
CA GLY A 30 -7.78 67.59 -33.70
C GLY A 30 -8.73 66.98 -32.67
N GLY A 31 -8.43 65.81 -32.09
CA GLY A 31 -9.26 65.20 -31.03
C GLY A 31 -10.53 64.51 -31.52
N ALA A 32 -10.72 64.42 -32.84
CA ALA A 32 -11.80 63.65 -33.44
C ALA A 32 -11.45 62.15 -33.42
N VAL A 33 -12.40 61.34 -32.96
CA VAL A 33 -12.23 59.89 -32.86
C VAL A 33 -12.90 59.21 -34.05
N LEU A 34 -12.12 58.47 -34.85
CA LEU A 34 -12.61 57.79 -36.06
C LEU A 34 -12.67 56.28 -35.84
N GLU A 35 -13.81 55.68 -36.16
CA GLU A 35 -14.04 54.24 -36.14
C GLU A 35 -14.04 53.67 -37.55
N GLN A 36 -13.27 52.60 -37.77
CA GLN A 36 -13.15 51.94 -39.06
C GLN A 36 -13.26 50.42 -38.87
N SER A 37 -14.17 49.81 -39.64
CA SER A 37 -14.34 48.37 -39.70
C SER A 37 -13.58 47.78 -40.89
N PHE A 38 -12.84 46.70 -40.69
CA PHE A 38 -12.26 45.90 -41.78
C PHE A 38 -12.26 44.42 -41.42
N VAL A 39 -12.07 43.57 -42.44
CA VAL A 39 -12.09 42.11 -42.29
C VAL A 39 -10.68 41.57 -42.46
N VAL A 40 -10.23 40.78 -41.49
CA VAL A 40 -8.98 40.02 -41.53
C VAL A 40 -9.30 38.58 -41.87
N GLU A 41 -8.56 38.02 -42.83
CA GLU A 41 -8.66 36.61 -43.21
C GLU A 41 -7.45 35.85 -42.66
N TYR A 42 -7.71 34.87 -41.80
CA TYR A 42 -6.72 33.93 -41.29
C TYR A 42 -6.79 32.62 -42.06
N VAL A 43 -5.64 32.15 -42.55
CA VAL A 43 -5.52 30.84 -43.21
C VAL A 43 -5.04 29.81 -42.18
N VAL A 44 -5.80 28.73 -42.04
CA VAL A 44 -5.49 27.63 -41.13
C VAL A 44 -4.66 26.58 -41.86
N ASN A 45 -3.41 26.43 -41.44
CA ASN A 45 -2.53 25.37 -41.91
C ASN A 45 -2.57 24.20 -40.93
N ASN A 46 -2.72 22.99 -41.45
CA ASN A 46 -2.69 21.78 -40.63
C ASN A 46 -1.22 21.42 -40.37
N PHE A 47 -0.84 21.38 -39.11
CA PHE A 47 0.44 20.84 -38.67
C PHE A 47 0.19 19.71 -37.66
N THR A 48 1.07 18.73 -37.64
CA THR A 48 1.09 17.73 -36.58
C THR A 48 1.65 18.36 -35.31
N CYS A 49 1.02 18.07 -34.18
CA CYS A 49 1.51 18.55 -32.90
C CYS A 49 2.75 17.75 -32.47
N ASP A 50 3.71 18.37 -31.77
CA ASP A 50 4.92 17.68 -31.32
C ASP A 50 4.59 16.46 -30.42
N ASP A 51 3.55 16.57 -29.59
CA ASP A 51 3.10 15.46 -28.73
C ASP A 51 2.51 14.29 -29.55
N CYS A 52 1.85 14.61 -30.67
CA CYS A 52 1.28 13.65 -31.62
C CYS A 52 2.42 12.92 -32.34
N HIS A 53 3.41 13.69 -32.82
CA HIS A 53 4.60 13.15 -33.46
C HIS A 53 5.43 12.27 -32.52
N ARG A 54 5.55 12.63 -31.23
CA ARG A 54 6.20 11.79 -30.21
C ARG A 54 5.48 10.46 -29.99
N ARG A 55 4.15 10.45 -29.98
CA ARG A 55 3.35 9.23 -29.85
C ARG A 55 3.60 8.26 -31.01
N GLU A 56 3.70 8.77 -32.23
CA GLU A 56 4.05 7.99 -33.43
C GLU A 56 5.51 7.50 -33.41
N ALA A 57 6.43 8.30 -32.88
CA ALA A 57 7.85 7.95 -32.73
C ALA A 57 8.14 6.88 -31.66
N LYS A 58 7.11 6.35 -30.98
CA LYS A 58 7.22 5.35 -29.89
C LYS A 58 8.08 5.81 -28.70
N ASP A 59 8.29 7.13 -28.54
CA ASP A 59 9.01 7.69 -27.40
C ASP A 59 8.00 7.99 -26.28
N PHE A 60 7.53 6.92 -25.64
CA PHE A 60 6.30 6.92 -24.83
C PHE A 60 6.41 7.63 -23.47
N TRP A 61 7.62 7.93 -22.97
CA TRP A 61 7.82 8.45 -21.62
C TRP A 61 9.17 9.15 -21.43
N ARG A 62 9.20 10.13 -20.52
CA ARG A 62 10.43 10.85 -20.12
C ARG A 62 10.84 10.54 -18.69
N ALA A 63 9.90 10.16 -17.84
CA ALA A 63 10.19 9.76 -16.47
C ALA A 63 9.55 8.40 -16.15
N VAL A 64 10.26 7.57 -15.40
CA VAL A 64 9.75 6.30 -14.87
C VAL A 64 9.96 6.26 -13.35
N VAL A 65 8.95 5.79 -12.62
CA VAL A 65 9.04 5.49 -11.19
C VAL A 65 8.93 3.98 -11.03
N GLN A 66 10.02 3.36 -10.58
CA GLN A 66 10.13 1.92 -10.39
C GLN A 66 9.96 1.63 -8.92
N VAL A 67 8.81 1.09 -8.51
CA VAL A 67 8.55 0.71 -7.13
C VAL A 67 8.88 -0.76 -6.97
N ARG A 68 9.76 -1.11 -6.02
CA ARG A 68 10.17 -2.48 -5.74
C ARG A 68 10.09 -2.79 -4.25
N GLN A 69 9.68 -4.01 -3.94
CA GLN A 69 9.69 -4.53 -2.58
C GLN A 69 10.23 -5.96 -2.59
N LYS A 70 11.38 -6.15 -1.94
CA LYS A 70 12.08 -7.45 -1.88
C LYS A 70 11.51 -8.34 -0.78
N THR A 71 10.26 -8.78 -0.94
CA THR A 71 9.57 -9.64 0.03
C THR A 71 8.84 -10.78 -0.67
N GLN A 72 8.57 -11.85 0.08
CA GLN A 72 7.78 -12.98 -0.41
C GLN A 72 6.28 -12.70 -0.41
N HIS A 73 5.81 -11.71 0.38
CA HIS A 73 4.38 -11.38 0.55
C HIS A 73 4.07 -9.97 0.09
N LYS A 74 3.07 -9.79 -0.77
CA LYS A 74 2.75 -8.47 -1.35
C LYS A 74 1.68 -7.67 -0.57
N LYS A 75 1.45 -7.96 0.72
CA LYS A 75 0.40 -7.30 1.53
C LYS A 75 0.50 -5.77 1.52
N THR A 76 1.68 -5.22 1.80
CA THR A 76 1.94 -3.78 1.77
C THR A 76 1.77 -3.18 0.38
N PHE A 77 2.05 -3.96 -0.66
CA PHE A 77 1.85 -3.53 -2.05
C PHE A 77 0.36 -3.42 -2.40
N PHE A 78 -0.47 -4.38 -1.98
CA PHE A 78 -1.93 -4.29 -2.13
C PHE A 78 -2.51 -3.12 -1.34
N TYR A 79 -2.01 -2.86 -0.13
CA TYR A 79 -2.41 -1.68 0.63
C TYR A 79 -2.04 -0.37 -0.09
N LEU A 80 -0.83 -0.29 -0.64
CA LEU A 80 -0.37 0.85 -1.41
C LEU A 80 -1.19 1.06 -2.69
N GLU A 81 -1.58 -0.02 -3.37
CA GLU A 81 -2.48 0.03 -4.53
C GLU A 81 -3.82 0.70 -4.17
N GLN A 82 -4.43 0.31 -3.05
CA GLN A 82 -5.68 0.93 -2.58
C GLN A 82 -5.52 2.42 -2.26
N LEU A 83 -4.39 2.81 -1.67
CA LEU A 83 -4.10 4.21 -1.38
C LEU A 83 -3.88 5.04 -2.65
N LEU A 84 -3.22 4.47 -3.66
CA LEU A 84 -3.05 5.12 -4.96
C LEU A 84 -4.40 5.38 -5.64
N ILE A 85 -5.33 4.43 -5.57
CA ILE A 85 -6.69 4.56 -6.11
C ILE A 85 -7.47 5.62 -5.33
N LYS A 86 -7.46 5.56 -3.98
CA LYS A 86 -8.17 6.51 -3.12
C LYS A 86 -7.75 7.96 -3.37
N HIS A 87 -6.45 8.22 -3.47
CA HIS A 87 -5.92 9.57 -3.70
C HIS A 87 -5.83 9.95 -5.19
N LYS A 88 -6.22 9.05 -6.11
CA LYS A 88 -6.10 9.24 -7.58
C LYS A 88 -4.69 9.68 -8.00
N ALA A 89 -3.66 9.18 -7.32
CA ALA A 89 -2.26 9.58 -7.54
C ALA A 89 -1.74 9.15 -8.92
N THR A 90 -2.36 8.14 -9.53
CA THR A 90 -2.00 7.58 -10.85
C THR A 90 -2.72 8.24 -12.03
N ALA A 91 -3.49 9.32 -11.82
CA ALA A 91 -4.31 9.93 -12.87
C ALA A 91 -3.51 10.48 -14.08
N LYS A 92 -2.23 10.82 -13.87
CA LYS A 92 -1.34 11.35 -14.91
C LYS A 92 -0.36 10.31 -15.48
N CYS A 93 -0.46 9.06 -15.03
CA CYS A 93 0.37 7.98 -15.56
C CYS A 93 -0.05 7.69 -17.00
N VAL A 94 0.95 7.55 -17.89
CA VAL A 94 0.73 7.14 -19.29
C VAL A 94 0.48 5.65 -19.36
N ASN A 95 1.29 4.88 -18.63
CA ASN A 95 1.22 3.43 -18.59
C ASN A 95 1.70 2.92 -17.23
N ILE A 96 1.20 1.75 -16.84
CA ILE A 96 1.56 1.03 -15.62
C ILE A 96 1.93 -0.39 -16.04
N LYS A 97 3.20 -0.77 -15.86
CA LYS A 97 3.66 -2.13 -16.15
C LYS A 97 4.05 -2.85 -14.87
N ALA A 98 3.54 -4.05 -14.68
CA ALA A 98 4.07 -4.93 -13.65
C ALA A 98 5.47 -5.42 -14.05
N SER A 99 6.34 -5.49 -13.05
CA SER A 99 7.68 -6.05 -13.16
C SER A 99 7.90 -7.07 -12.05
N HIS A 100 9.05 -7.75 -12.07
CA HIS A 100 9.42 -8.64 -10.98
C HIS A 100 9.50 -7.84 -9.67
N GLU A 101 8.85 -8.32 -8.61
CA GLU A 101 8.85 -7.70 -7.27
C GLU A 101 8.31 -6.25 -7.20
N GLY A 102 7.52 -5.81 -8.18
CA GLY A 102 6.85 -4.51 -8.10
C GLY A 102 6.23 -4.00 -9.40
N VAL A 103 6.14 -2.69 -9.54
CA VAL A 103 5.44 -2.02 -10.65
C VAL A 103 6.21 -0.79 -11.10
N ASP A 104 6.15 -0.52 -12.41
CA ASP A 104 6.75 0.65 -13.06
C ASP A 104 5.64 1.59 -13.55
N PHE A 105 5.71 2.84 -13.10
CA PHE A 105 4.82 3.92 -13.53
C PHE A 105 5.54 4.81 -14.54
N PHE A 106 4.97 4.96 -15.72
CA PHE A 106 5.51 5.79 -16.80
C PHE A 106 4.83 7.15 -16.85
N PHE A 107 5.64 8.21 -16.94
CA PHE A 107 5.20 9.60 -16.98
C PHE A 107 5.82 10.34 -18.17
N ASP A 108 5.05 11.25 -18.75
CA ASP A 108 5.54 12.18 -19.77
C ASP A 108 6.34 13.33 -19.15
N LYS A 109 5.93 13.85 -17.99
CA LYS A 109 6.63 14.93 -17.28
C LYS A 109 7.36 14.42 -16.04
N LYS A 110 8.60 14.91 -15.85
CA LYS A 110 9.41 14.60 -14.65
C LYS A 110 8.75 15.05 -13.35
N ASP A 111 8.08 16.19 -13.36
CA ASP A 111 7.52 16.75 -12.14
C ASP A 111 6.32 15.95 -11.62
N ASP A 112 5.56 15.32 -12.52
CA ASP A 112 4.47 14.42 -12.12
C ASP A 112 5.03 13.12 -11.52
N ALA A 113 6.14 12.60 -12.04
CA ALA A 113 6.86 11.49 -11.43
C ALA A 113 7.40 11.84 -10.02
N ARG A 114 7.95 13.05 -9.84
CA ARG A 114 8.43 13.51 -8.53
C ARG A 114 7.28 13.59 -7.51
N LYS A 115 6.11 14.10 -7.91
CA LYS A 115 4.92 14.13 -7.04
C LYS A 115 4.49 12.74 -6.58
N LEU A 116 4.59 11.73 -7.46
CA LEU A 116 4.32 10.35 -7.06
C LEU A 116 5.35 9.84 -6.04
N VAL A 117 6.64 10.14 -6.24
CA VAL A 117 7.69 9.77 -5.28
C VAL A 117 7.47 10.44 -3.93
N ASP A 118 7.15 11.74 -3.91
CA ASP A 118 6.85 12.48 -2.69
C ASP A 118 5.62 11.88 -1.98
N PHE A 119 4.57 11.52 -2.73
CA PHE A 119 3.41 10.81 -2.18
C PHE A 119 3.81 9.46 -1.55
N LEU A 120 4.62 8.64 -2.22
CA LEU A 120 5.08 7.36 -1.69
C LEU A 120 5.85 7.51 -0.38
N GLN A 121 6.69 8.55 -0.25
CA GLN A 121 7.41 8.83 0.99
C GLN A 121 6.50 9.21 2.16
N THR A 122 5.32 9.79 1.90
CA THR A 122 4.36 10.11 2.97
C THR A 122 3.58 8.89 3.45
N VAL A 123 3.43 7.88 2.59
CA VAL A 123 2.53 6.75 2.83
C VAL A 123 3.26 5.50 3.32
N VAL A 124 4.46 5.22 2.80
CA VAL A 124 5.22 3.99 3.05
C VAL A 124 6.68 4.31 3.38
N PRO A 125 7.35 3.57 4.29
CA PRO A 125 8.78 3.70 4.50
C PRO A 125 9.51 3.21 3.25
N CYS A 126 10.03 4.15 2.48
CA CYS A 126 10.82 3.86 1.29
C CYS A 126 12.12 4.67 1.27
N ARG A 127 13.09 4.16 0.52
CA ARG A 127 14.19 4.97 -0.01
C ARG A 127 14.01 5.13 -1.50
N TYR A 128 14.45 6.25 -2.05
CA TYR A 128 14.47 6.43 -3.49
C TYR A 128 15.83 6.92 -3.97
N VAL A 129 16.21 6.50 -5.18
CA VAL A 129 17.44 6.90 -5.86
C VAL A 129 17.06 7.46 -7.24
N PRO A 130 17.28 8.76 -7.50
CA PRO A 130 17.06 9.33 -8.82
C PRO A 130 18.27 9.07 -9.73
N SER A 131 18.00 8.76 -11.00
CA SER A 131 19.01 8.67 -12.06
C SER A 131 18.53 9.39 -13.31
N GLN A 132 19.46 9.78 -14.18
CA GLN A 132 19.16 10.44 -15.43
C GLN A 132 20.08 9.95 -16.55
N GLN A 133 19.52 9.77 -17.74
CA GLN A 133 20.21 9.38 -18.95
C GLN A 133 20.00 10.48 -20.00
N LEU A 134 21.09 11.01 -20.57
CA LEU A 134 21.01 11.95 -21.68
C LEU A 134 20.63 11.20 -22.95
N ILE A 135 19.58 11.66 -23.64
CA ILE A 135 19.17 11.12 -24.94
C ILE A 135 19.78 11.96 -26.05
N SER A 136 19.57 13.28 -25.99
CA SER A 136 20.04 14.20 -27.01
C SER A 136 20.39 15.56 -26.39
N HIS A 137 21.29 16.26 -27.06
CA HIS A 137 21.69 17.63 -26.76
C HIS A 137 21.59 18.44 -28.03
N ASP A 138 20.91 19.57 -27.96
CA ASP A 138 20.89 20.56 -29.04
C ASP A 138 21.93 21.63 -28.74
N CYS A 139 23.01 21.64 -29.54
CA CYS A 139 24.09 22.61 -29.41
C CYS A 139 23.67 24.05 -29.75
N HIS A 140 22.60 24.25 -30.53
CA HIS A 140 22.19 25.58 -30.96
C HIS A 140 21.39 26.30 -29.86
N ASN A 141 20.48 25.58 -29.19
CA ASN A 141 19.66 26.11 -28.11
C ASN A 141 20.19 25.78 -26.70
N ASN A 142 21.28 25.02 -26.63
CA ASN A 142 21.83 24.46 -25.39
C ASN A 142 20.77 23.74 -24.51
N THR A 143 19.83 23.06 -25.16
CA THR A 143 18.77 22.29 -24.48
C THR A 143 19.14 20.81 -24.47
N TYR A 144 18.93 20.17 -23.32
CA TYR A 144 19.23 18.76 -23.11
C TYR A 144 17.93 17.97 -22.92
N ASN A 145 17.82 16.85 -23.62
CA ASN A 145 16.72 15.92 -23.43
C ASN A 145 17.20 14.73 -22.56
N TYR A 146 16.68 14.66 -21.34
CA TYR A 146 16.98 13.59 -20.40
C TYR A 146 15.79 12.65 -20.23
N LYS A 147 16.08 11.36 -20.09
CA LYS A 147 15.18 10.38 -19.46
C LYS A 147 15.54 10.28 -17.99
N HIS A 148 14.53 10.31 -17.13
CA HIS A 148 14.67 10.24 -15.69
C HIS A 148 14.13 8.90 -15.19
N ALA A 149 14.85 8.26 -14.28
CA ALA A 149 14.36 7.08 -13.59
C ALA A 149 14.44 7.32 -12.08
N PHE A 150 13.38 6.98 -11.37
CA PHE A 150 13.31 7.03 -9.92
C PHE A 150 13.14 5.60 -9.42
N SER A 151 14.19 5.03 -8.84
CA SER A 151 14.14 3.71 -8.23
C SER A 151 13.69 3.87 -6.78
N VAL A 152 12.50 3.39 -6.45
CA VAL A 152 11.90 3.44 -5.11
C VAL A 152 11.91 2.03 -4.53
N GLU A 153 12.63 1.85 -3.42
CA GLU A 153 12.70 0.58 -2.70
C GLU A 153 11.96 0.72 -1.37
N ILE A 154 10.89 -0.07 -1.24
CA ILE A 154 10.10 -0.19 -0.02
C ILE A 154 10.81 -1.14 0.95
N VAL A 155 10.70 -0.86 2.24
CA VAL A 155 11.22 -1.74 3.29
C VAL A 155 10.58 -3.14 3.16
N PRO A 156 11.38 -4.23 3.15
CA PRO A 156 10.89 -5.60 2.97
C PRO A 156 10.32 -6.19 4.27
N ILE A 157 9.41 -5.47 4.92
CA ILE A 157 8.69 -5.91 6.12
C ILE A 157 7.20 -5.75 5.84
N CYS A 158 6.41 -6.79 6.13
CA CYS A 158 4.96 -6.78 6.01
C CYS A 158 4.30 -6.90 7.40
N LYS A 159 3.00 -6.67 7.43
CA LYS A 159 2.17 -6.93 8.62
C LYS A 159 2.26 -8.41 9.00
N ASP A 160 2.32 -8.70 10.30
CA ASP A 160 2.38 -10.03 10.93
C ASP A 160 3.72 -10.77 10.73
N ASP A 161 4.75 -10.10 10.19
CA ASP A 161 6.09 -10.69 10.10
C ASP A 161 6.79 -10.64 11.48
N ILE A 162 7.59 -11.68 11.76
CA ILE A 162 8.43 -11.76 12.95
C ILE A 162 9.86 -11.41 12.57
N MET A 163 10.52 -10.60 13.39
CA MET A 163 11.88 -10.16 13.15
C MET A 163 12.74 -10.24 14.42
N CYS A 164 14.05 -10.41 14.20
CA CYS A 164 15.06 -10.21 15.23
C CYS A 164 15.79 -8.90 14.96
N LEU A 165 15.65 -7.94 15.86
CA LEU A 165 16.32 -6.65 15.79
C LEU A 165 17.81 -6.79 16.17
N PRO A 166 18.72 -6.10 15.47
CA PRO A 166 20.09 -5.94 15.94
C PRO A 166 20.13 -5.21 17.29
N SER A 167 21.05 -5.57 18.17
CA SER A 167 21.14 -4.99 19.52
C SER A 167 21.32 -3.47 19.52
N ALA A 168 22.09 -2.92 18.57
CA ALA A 168 22.26 -1.48 18.39
C ALA A 168 20.93 -0.77 18.05
N LEU A 169 20.12 -1.39 17.18
CA LEU A 169 18.81 -0.86 16.80
C LEU A 169 17.83 -0.96 17.97
N ALA A 170 17.80 -2.11 18.66
CA ALA A 170 16.97 -2.33 19.84
C ALA A 170 17.25 -1.30 20.95
N ALA A 171 18.53 -0.98 21.19
CA ALA A 171 18.93 0.06 22.14
C ALA A 171 18.41 1.45 21.72
N SER A 172 18.52 1.80 20.43
CA SER A 172 18.00 3.08 19.91
C SER A 172 16.47 3.20 19.99
N LEU A 173 15.75 2.09 19.94
CA LEU A 173 14.29 2.00 20.07
C LEU A 173 13.85 1.89 21.53
N GLY A 174 14.64 2.49 22.43
CA GLY A 174 14.36 2.56 23.86
C GLY A 174 14.69 1.29 24.62
N ASN A 175 15.54 0.42 24.12
CA ASN A 175 15.81 -0.92 24.67
C ASN A 175 14.56 -1.81 24.60
N ILE A 176 14.05 -2.01 23.38
CA ILE A 176 13.02 -3.02 23.10
C ILE A 176 13.63 -4.42 23.10
N GLY A 177 12.82 -5.46 23.37
CA GLY A 177 13.23 -6.84 23.16
C GLY A 177 13.71 -7.09 21.72
N PRO A 178 14.66 -8.02 21.50
CA PRO A 178 15.19 -8.28 20.17
C PRO A 178 14.17 -8.99 19.27
N LEU A 179 13.28 -9.81 19.83
CA LEU A 179 12.19 -10.45 19.08
C LEU A 179 10.98 -9.51 19.04
N CYS A 180 10.56 -9.16 17.83
CA CYS A 180 9.45 -8.24 17.60
C CYS A 180 8.53 -8.76 16.49
N ILE A 181 7.26 -8.38 16.57
CA ILE A 181 6.24 -8.62 15.57
C ILE A 181 5.91 -7.28 14.89
N CYS A 182 5.73 -7.28 13.57
CA CYS A 182 5.24 -6.11 12.86
C CYS A 182 3.70 -6.00 12.97
N LEU A 183 3.22 -5.02 13.72
CA LEU A 183 1.77 -4.76 13.87
C LEU A 183 1.16 -4.16 12.60
N ARG A 184 1.84 -3.16 12.03
CA ARG A 184 1.37 -2.46 10.83
C ARG A 184 2.50 -1.70 10.15
N VAL A 185 2.32 -1.49 8.85
CA VAL A 185 3.20 -0.68 8.01
C VAL A 185 2.40 0.50 7.48
N THR A 186 2.79 1.71 7.88
CA THR A 186 2.27 2.97 7.30
C THR A 186 3.46 3.79 6.84
N ASN A 187 3.64 5.07 7.20
CA ASN A 187 4.89 5.81 6.95
C ASN A 187 6.06 5.26 7.79
N TYR A 188 5.75 4.80 9.00
CA TYR A 188 6.65 4.07 9.88
C TYR A 188 6.24 2.60 9.98
N VAL A 189 7.21 1.74 10.26
CA VAL A 189 6.96 0.34 10.62
C VAL A 189 6.73 0.29 12.13
N TYR A 190 5.57 -0.19 12.54
CA TYR A 190 5.22 -0.33 13.96
C TYR A 190 5.55 -1.75 14.43
N LEU A 191 6.38 -1.83 15.46
CA LEU A 191 6.84 -3.08 16.05
C LEU A 191 6.25 -3.23 17.44
N ILE A 192 5.94 -4.46 17.83
CA ILE A 192 5.57 -4.81 19.19
C ILE A 192 6.43 -5.96 19.69
N ASP A 193 6.87 -5.87 20.93
CA ASP A 193 7.42 -7.00 21.66
C ASP A 193 6.27 -7.78 22.33
N PRO A 194 6.03 -9.06 21.98
CA PRO A 194 4.92 -9.84 22.52
C PRO A 194 5.02 -10.09 24.03
N CYS A 195 6.23 -10.06 24.61
CA CYS A 195 6.46 -10.34 26.02
C CYS A 195 6.30 -9.11 26.91
N THR A 196 6.63 -7.92 26.40
CA THR A 196 6.67 -6.67 27.18
C THR A 196 5.63 -5.63 26.77
N LEU A 197 4.89 -5.85 25.67
CA LEU A 197 3.95 -4.89 25.06
C LEU A 197 4.56 -3.54 24.67
N LYS A 198 5.89 -3.45 24.62
CA LYS A 198 6.56 -2.25 24.17
C LYS A 198 6.33 -2.07 22.68
N VAL A 199 5.93 -0.86 22.30
CA VAL A 199 5.78 -0.48 20.90
C VAL A 199 6.96 0.35 20.47
N ALA A 200 7.49 0.08 19.28
CA ALA A 200 8.54 0.88 18.68
C ALA A 200 8.16 1.31 17.27
N GLU A 201 8.52 2.55 16.93
CA GLU A 201 8.32 3.11 15.60
C GLU A 201 9.66 3.12 14.85
N LEU A 202 9.72 2.39 13.75
CA LEU A 202 10.91 2.29 12.92
C LEU A 202 10.71 3.13 11.64
N SER A 203 11.58 4.12 11.46
CA SER A 203 11.62 4.92 10.22
C SER A 203 12.38 4.18 9.11
N GLY A 204 12.03 4.48 7.86
CA GLY A 204 12.75 3.94 6.69
C GLY A 204 14.25 4.25 6.74
N GLN A 205 14.64 5.46 7.17
CA GLN A 205 16.05 5.83 7.30
C GLN A 205 16.79 4.99 8.35
N ASN A 206 16.16 4.73 9.51
CA ASN A 206 16.76 3.92 10.57
C ASN A 206 16.91 2.46 10.13
N TYR A 207 15.91 1.92 9.42
CA TYR A 207 16.00 0.58 8.83
C TYR A 207 17.18 0.46 7.86
N TRP A 208 17.38 1.43 6.95
CA TRP A 208 18.49 1.34 5.99
C TRP A 208 19.87 1.57 6.60
N ARG A 209 19.96 2.19 7.79
CA ARG A 209 21.22 2.27 8.57
C ARG A 209 21.58 0.93 9.20
N TYR A 210 20.59 0.21 9.71
CA TYR A 210 20.73 -1.10 10.34
C TYR A 210 19.80 -2.11 9.66
N PRO A 211 20.09 -2.54 8.43
CA PRO A 211 19.22 -3.48 7.71
C PRO A 211 19.27 -4.84 8.39
N PHE A 212 18.11 -5.45 8.59
CA PHE A 212 17.95 -6.80 9.13
C PHE A 212 16.90 -7.55 8.30
N ARG A 213 16.92 -8.88 8.37
CA ARG A 213 15.96 -9.72 7.66
C ARG A 213 14.84 -10.15 8.59
N ILE A 214 13.69 -10.46 8.00
CA ILE A 214 12.60 -11.13 8.70
C ILE A 214 13.00 -12.56 9.06
N LEU A 215 12.59 -13.03 10.24
CA LEU A 215 12.80 -14.41 10.68
C LEU A 215 11.76 -15.34 10.05
N ALA A 216 10.50 -14.93 10.14
CA ALA A 216 9.38 -15.73 9.73
C ALA A 216 8.35 -14.90 8.95
N ASN A 217 7.79 -15.57 7.96
CA ASN A 217 6.76 -15.06 7.07
C ASN A 217 5.37 -15.53 7.52
N CYS A 218 4.33 -14.80 7.12
CA CYS A 218 2.93 -15.19 7.34
C CYS A 218 2.61 -16.63 6.90
N LYS A 219 3.23 -17.14 5.83
CA LYS A 219 3.02 -18.52 5.31
C LYS A 219 3.58 -19.62 6.21
N GLN A 220 4.51 -19.30 7.11
CA GLN A 220 5.14 -20.27 8.02
C GLN A 220 4.41 -20.37 9.36
N LEU A 221 3.35 -19.58 9.56
CA LEU A 221 2.54 -19.64 10.77
C LEU A 221 1.74 -20.94 10.80
N THR A 222 1.74 -21.57 11.97
CA THR A 222 1.04 -22.82 12.25
C THR A 222 -0.13 -22.58 13.19
N GLU A 223 -1.18 -23.39 13.06
CA GLU A 223 -2.37 -23.27 13.90
C GLU A 223 -2.15 -23.95 15.26
N TYR A 224 -2.46 -23.22 16.32
CA TYR A 224 -2.49 -23.67 17.70
C TYR A 224 -3.88 -23.43 18.29
N THR A 225 -4.33 -24.33 19.16
CA THR A 225 -5.54 -24.18 19.94
C THR A 225 -5.18 -23.69 21.34
N VAL A 226 -5.93 -22.71 21.84
CA VAL A 226 -5.72 -22.15 23.18
C VAL A 226 -6.41 -23.02 24.22
N MET A 227 -5.64 -23.58 25.16
CA MET A 227 -6.16 -24.44 26.24
C MET A 227 -6.47 -23.67 27.51
N ASN A 228 -5.65 -22.68 27.86
CA ASN A 228 -5.86 -21.82 29.02
C ASN A 228 -5.26 -20.43 28.78
N ILE A 229 -5.82 -19.41 29.44
CA ILE A 229 -5.39 -18.02 29.37
C ILE A 229 -5.42 -17.42 30.78
N GLU A 230 -4.30 -16.85 31.21
CA GLU A 230 -4.19 -16.09 32.45
C GLU A 230 -3.75 -14.66 32.13
N PHE A 231 -4.53 -13.67 32.59
CA PHE A 231 -4.20 -12.27 32.37
C PHE A 231 -3.13 -11.82 33.37
N VAL A 232 -2.04 -11.25 32.88
CA VAL A 232 -0.98 -10.71 33.73
C VAL A 232 -1.45 -9.38 34.30
N ALA A 233 -1.49 -9.28 35.63
CA ALA A 233 -1.88 -8.04 36.30
C ALA A 233 -0.84 -6.93 36.04
N ASP A 234 -1.29 -5.67 35.97
CA ASP A 234 -0.41 -4.52 35.69
C ASP A 234 0.71 -4.33 36.73
N CYS A 235 0.57 -4.92 37.92
CA CYS A 235 1.58 -4.94 38.98
C CYS A 235 2.83 -5.76 38.60
N GLU A 236 2.64 -6.80 37.79
CA GLU A 236 3.68 -7.76 37.38
C GLU A 236 4.23 -7.44 35.98
N ALA A 237 3.54 -6.59 35.23
CA ALA A 237 3.98 -6.10 33.94
C ALA A 237 5.21 -5.19 34.11
N PRO A 238 6.27 -5.38 33.29
CA PRO A 238 7.46 -4.54 33.37
C PRO A 238 7.08 -3.09 33.05
N HIS A 239 7.56 -2.13 33.85
CA HIS A 239 7.38 -0.70 33.61
C HIS A 239 8.18 -0.25 32.38
N VAL A 240 7.63 -0.50 31.21
CA VAL A 240 8.25 -0.16 29.92
C VAL A 240 7.45 0.93 29.24
N PHE A 241 8.14 2.00 28.85
CA PHE A 241 7.58 3.08 28.03
C PHE A 241 8.25 3.10 26.66
N PRO A 242 7.49 3.31 25.56
CA PRO A 242 6.03 3.40 25.47
C PRO A 242 5.34 2.02 25.41
N ARG A 243 4.23 1.85 26.14
CA ARG A 243 3.37 0.65 26.14
C ARG A 243 2.17 0.85 25.21
N SER A 244 1.71 -0.23 24.58
CA SER A 244 0.46 -0.17 23.81
C SER A 244 -0.77 -0.17 24.72
N ASP A 245 -1.66 0.81 24.55
CA ASP A 245 -2.95 0.85 25.27
C ASP A 245 -3.99 -0.13 24.71
N LYS A 246 -3.79 -0.62 23.48
CA LYS A 246 -4.74 -1.51 22.79
C LYS A 246 -4.58 -2.97 23.19
N HIS A 247 -3.37 -3.36 23.56
CA HIS A 247 -2.99 -4.74 23.78
C HIS A 247 -2.94 -5.05 25.27
N VAL A 248 -3.32 -6.26 25.63
CA VAL A 248 -3.31 -6.75 27.02
C VAL A 248 -2.40 -7.98 27.05
N LEU A 249 -1.51 -8.00 28.05
CA LEU A 249 -0.54 -9.07 28.22
C LEU A 249 -1.25 -10.25 28.88
N ALA A 250 -1.11 -11.44 28.31
CA ALA A 250 -1.63 -12.65 28.90
C ALA A 250 -0.61 -13.79 28.75
N ASP A 251 -0.57 -14.65 29.76
CA ASP A 251 0.10 -15.95 29.70
C ASP A 251 -0.87 -16.97 29.11
N VAL A 252 -0.43 -17.72 28.11
CA VAL A 252 -1.28 -18.63 27.34
C VAL A 252 -0.63 -20.00 27.24
N TRP A 253 -1.45 -21.04 27.41
CA TRP A 253 -1.09 -22.43 27.19
C TRP A 253 -1.68 -22.90 25.87
N LEU A 254 -0.80 -23.32 24.97
CA LEU A 254 -1.11 -23.65 23.59
C LEU A 254 -0.82 -25.13 23.32
N VAL A 255 -1.66 -25.75 22.51
CA VAL A 255 -1.42 -27.06 21.91
C VAL A 255 -1.54 -26.92 20.40
N LYS A 256 -0.65 -27.53 19.65
CA LYS A 256 -0.71 -27.47 18.19
C LYS A 256 -1.98 -28.14 17.68
N SER A 257 -2.74 -27.49 16.80
CA SER A 257 -4.06 -27.99 16.38
C SER A 257 -3.98 -29.36 15.69
N SER A 258 -2.85 -29.69 15.06
CA SER A 258 -2.62 -31.02 14.45
C SER A 258 -2.34 -32.14 15.45
N GLU A 259 -1.94 -31.80 16.68
CA GLU A 259 -1.54 -32.75 17.74
C GLU A 259 -2.58 -32.81 18.87
N LEU A 260 -3.67 -32.05 18.73
CA LEU A 260 -4.76 -31.99 19.70
C LEU A 260 -5.36 -33.38 19.92
N GLY A 261 -5.27 -33.87 21.17
CA GLY A 261 -5.78 -35.18 21.58
C GLY A 261 -4.79 -36.34 21.43
N ILE A 262 -3.58 -36.09 20.92
CA ILE A 262 -2.50 -37.09 20.82
C ILE A 262 -1.47 -36.87 21.93
N THR A 263 -1.07 -35.61 22.13
CA THR A 263 -0.09 -35.21 23.16
C THR A 263 -0.75 -34.30 24.19
N GLU A 264 -0.36 -34.47 25.45
CA GLU A 264 -0.79 -33.60 26.57
C GLU A 264 0.20 -32.46 26.82
N GLU A 265 1.27 -32.36 26.03
CA GLU A 265 2.29 -31.32 26.17
C GLU A 265 1.74 -29.96 25.78
N GLN A 266 1.66 -29.06 26.76
CA GLN A 266 1.22 -27.68 26.57
C GLN A 266 2.44 -26.76 26.50
N VAL A 267 2.48 -25.91 25.47
CA VAL A 267 3.51 -24.88 25.33
C VAL A 267 3.04 -23.61 26.01
N HIS A 268 3.83 -23.11 26.96
CA HIS A 268 3.56 -21.85 27.65
C HIS A 268 4.19 -20.68 26.89
N THR A 269 3.43 -19.60 26.66
CA THR A 269 3.92 -18.43 25.94
C THR A 269 3.18 -17.16 26.37
N LYS A 270 3.91 -16.03 26.42
CA LYS A 270 3.34 -14.69 26.60
C LYS A 270 2.81 -14.13 25.29
N THR A 271 1.60 -13.56 25.33
CA THR A 271 0.98 -12.95 24.15
C THR A 271 0.53 -11.52 24.42
N HIS A 272 0.53 -10.73 23.34
CA HIS A 272 -0.01 -9.38 23.30
C HIS A 272 -1.52 -9.34 22.95
N LEU A 273 -2.09 -10.49 22.58
CA LEU A 273 -3.48 -10.62 22.14
C LEU A 273 -4.45 -11.00 23.26
N GLY A 274 -4.11 -10.76 24.53
CA GLY A 274 -4.93 -11.21 25.66
C GLY A 274 -6.41 -10.78 25.56
N HIS A 275 -6.65 -9.54 25.14
CA HIS A 275 -8.01 -9.00 24.97
C HIS A 275 -8.88 -9.66 23.87
N LEU A 276 -8.27 -10.40 22.94
CA LEU A 276 -8.97 -11.03 21.81
C LEU A 276 -9.15 -12.54 21.96
N LEU A 277 -8.33 -13.17 22.79
CA LEU A 277 -8.25 -14.62 22.92
C LEU A 277 -9.16 -15.10 24.06
N ASN A 278 -9.91 -16.16 23.78
CA ASN A 278 -10.63 -16.95 24.75
C ASN A 278 -10.14 -18.41 24.69
N VAL A 279 -10.44 -19.17 25.74
CA VAL A 279 -10.16 -20.62 25.78
C VAL A 279 -10.96 -21.33 24.69
N GLY A 280 -10.30 -22.22 23.95
CA GLY A 280 -10.87 -22.94 22.81
C GLY A 280 -10.73 -22.25 21.45
N ASP A 281 -10.20 -21.01 21.42
CA ASP A 281 -9.93 -20.33 20.15
C ASP A 281 -8.71 -20.91 19.42
N SER A 282 -8.73 -20.86 18.09
CA SER A 282 -7.56 -21.11 17.26
C SER A 282 -6.73 -19.84 17.07
N VAL A 283 -5.41 -19.97 17.11
CA VAL A 283 -4.42 -18.91 16.87
C VAL A 283 -3.37 -19.34 15.87
N LEU A 284 -2.83 -18.39 15.13
CA LEU A 284 -1.67 -18.57 14.27
C LEU A 284 -0.43 -18.13 15.04
N ALA A 285 0.47 -19.08 15.24
CA ALA A 285 1.72 -18.87 15.95
C ALA A 285 2.90 -19.46 15.17
N PHE A 286 4.05 -18.85 15.38
CA PHE A 286 5.32 -19.34 14.84
C PHE A 286 6.02 -20.20 15.87
N ASP A 287 6.36 -21.42 15.48
CA ASP A 287 7.10 -22.37 16.28
C ASP A 287 8.61 -22.09 16.12
N LEU A 288 9.22 -21.49 17.13
CA LEU A 288 10.65 -21.20 17.16
C LEU A 288 11.48 -22.44 17.52
N ALA A 289 10.94 -23.33 18.35
CA ALA A 289 11.67 -24.51 18.82
C ALA A 289 12.02 -25.48 17.68
N ASN A 290 11.09 -25.68 16.74
CA ASN A 290 11.29 -26.58 15.60
C ASN A 290 11.81 -25.88 14.33
N ALA A 291 11.85 -24.55 14.30
CA ALA A 291 12.29 -23.80 13.13
C ALA A 291 13.82 -23.72 13.03
N ASN A 292 14.37 -24.16 11.89
CA ASN A 292 15.78 -23.95 11.58
C ASN A 292 16.00 -22.54 10.99
N LEU A 293 16.30 -21.58 11.86
CA LEU A 293 16.54 -20.19 11.49
C LEU A 293 18.04 -19.93 11.23
N ASN A 294 18.35 -19.45 10.03
CA ASN A 294 19.70 -19.06 9.64
C ASN A 294 19.85 -17.53 9.63
N GLU A 295 19.82 -16.90 10.81
CA GLU A 295 19.96 -15.44 10.97
C GLU A 295 20.98 -15.10 12.08
N GLU A 296 21.99 -14.29 11.75
CA GLU A 296 23.09 -13.96 12.66
C GLU A 296 22.64 -13.22 13.93
N ASN A 297 21.61 -12.38 13.81
CA ASN A 297 21.07 -11.62 14.94
C ASN A 297 20.39 -12.55 15.95
N PHE A 298 19.69 -13.56 15.45
CA PHE A 298 19.02 -14.55 16.28
C PHE A 298 20.03 -15.47 16.97
N GLU A 299 21.08 -15.91 16.27
CA GLU A 299 22.15 -16.73 16.88
C GLU A 299 22.87 -15.97 18.01
N LYS A 300 23.14 -14.67 17.82
CA LYS A 300 23.71 -13.82 18.88
C LYS A 300 22.77 -13.72 20.08
N TYR A 301 21.47 -13.58 19.84
CA TYR A 301 20.45 -13.53 20.88
C TYR A 301 20.34 -14.83 21.66
N GLU A 302 20.31 -15.97 20.96
CA GLU A 302 20.27 -17.29 21.57
C GLU A 302 21.50 -17.51 22.47
N ARG A 303 22.70 -17.16 21.99
CA ARG A 303 23.93 -17.26 22.80
C ARG A 303 23.92 -16.37 24.04
N SER A 304 23.34 -15.17 23.95
CA SER A 304 23.28 -14.23 25.08
C SER A 304 22.20 -14.57 26.10
N SER A 305 21.11 -15.22 25.67
CA SER A 305 19.88 -15.33 26.45
C SER A 305 19.16 -16.67 26.26
N LYS A 306 19.89 -17.79 26.30
CA LYS A 306 19.35 -19.15 26.18
C LYS A 306 18.14 -19.45 27.08
N ALA A 307 18.00 -18.80 28.23
CA ALA A 307 16.94 -19.08 29.20
C ALA A 307 15.62 -18.30 28.95
N HIS A 308 15.57 -17.39 27.96
CA HIS A 308 14.43 -16.48 27.78
C HIS A 308 13.94 -16.38 26.32
N VAL A 309 14.32 -17.32 25.46
CA VAL A 309 13.73 -17.40 24.11
C VAL A 309 12.38 -18.12 24.24
N PRO A 310 11.27 -17.52 23.76
CA PRO A 310 9.99 -18.20 23.75
C PRO A 310 10.00 -19.33 22.72
N ASP A 311 9.40 -20.48 23.06
CA ASP A 311 9.31 -21.63 22.15
C ASP A 311 8.33 -21.36 20.99
N VAL A 312 7.27 -20.61 21.26
CA VAL A 312 6.23 -20.23 20.30
C VAL A 312 5.99 -18.73 20.40
N ILE A 313 5.69 -18.08 19.27
CA ILE A 313 5.26 -16.67 19.24
C ILE A 313 3.88 -16.60 18.60
N VAL A 314 2.89 -16.17 19.38
CA VAL A 314 1.54 -15.91 18.88
C VAL A 314 1.51 -14.61 18.10
N VAL A 315 1.03 -14.66 16.85
CA VAL A 315 1.00 -13.50 15.95
C VAL A 315 -0.40 -12.98 15.75
N LYS A 316 -1.36 -13.84 15.39
CA LYS A 316 -2.75 -13.45 15.16
C LYS A 316 -3.76 -14.51 15.54
N LYS A 317 -4.98 -14.10 15.86
CA LYS A 317 -6.11 -15.02 16.07
C LYS A 317 -6.57 -15.58 14.72
N PHE A 318 -6.95 -16.86 14.68
CA PHE A 318 -7.45 -17.51 13.48
C PHE A 318 -8.98 -17.62 13.55
N TYR A 319 -9.67 -16.89 12.69
CA TYR A 319 -11.14 -16.87 12.63
C TYR A 319 -11.67 -17.91 11.62
N GLY A 320 -11.48 -19.20 11.91
CA GLY A 320 -12.13 -20.31 11.21
C GLY A 320 -11.84 -20.43 9.70
N ASP A 321 -12.74 -21.13 8.98
CA ASP A 321 -12.51 -21.51 7.58
C ASP A 321 -12.55 -20.32 6.60
N LYS A 322 -11.44 -20.12 5.90
CA LYS A 322 -11.24 -19.07 4.87
C LYS A 322 -12.27 -19.16 3.75
N VAL A 323 -12.69 -20.37 3.38
CA VAL A 323 -13.64 -20.56 2.27
C VAL A 323 -15.02 -20.02 2.64
N ALA A 324 -15.47 -20.30 3.87
CA ALA A 324 -16.74 -19.78 4.38
C ALA A 324 -16.72 -18.25 4.46
N ARG A 325 -15.63 -17.65 4.97
CA ARG A 325 -15.48 -16.19 5.01
C ARG A 325 -15.54 -15.55 3.62
N ASN A 326 -14.82 -16.09 2.65
CA ASN A 326 -14.81 -15.53 1.29
C ASN A 326 -16.19 -15.61 0.61
N ARG A 327 -17.00 -16.64 0.89
CA ARG A 327 -18.37 -16.76 0.38
C ARG A 327 -19.32 -15.72 1.00
N ARG A 328 -19.10 -15.33 2.25
CA ARG A 328 -19.90 -14.30 2.94
C ARG A 328 -19.55 -12.87 2.53
N ARG A 329 -18.43 -12.63 1.83
CA ARG A 329 -18.01 -11.28 1.46
C ARG A 329 -18.97 -10.65 0.46
N GLN A 330 -19.60 -9.58 0.90
CA GLN A 330 -20.55 -8.75 0.13
C GLN A 330 -19.89 -7.51 -0.50
N TRP A 331 -18.58 -7.36 -0.36
CA TRP A 331 -17.83 -6.19 -0.79
C TRP A 331 -16.64 -6.60 -1.66
N LYS A 332 -16.16 -5.65 -2.46
CA LYS A 332 -15.00 -5.78 -3.34
C LYS A 332 -14.11 -4.54 -3.26
N LEU A 333 -12.85 -4.72 -3.64
CA LEU A 333 -11.89 -3.63 -3.82
C LEU A 333 -11.62 -3.44 -5.30
N HIS A 334 -11.37 -2.19 -5.69
CA HIS A 334 -10.86 -1.91 -7.01
C HIS A 334 -9.38 -2.27 -7.09
N ARG A 335 -8.98 -2.79 -8.25
CA ARG A 335 -7.57 -3.02 -8.59
C ARG A 335 -7.16 -2.07 -9.70
N LEU A 336 -5.90 -1.66 -9.70
CA LEU A 336 -5.32 -0.94 -10.82
C LEU A 336 -5.31 -1.88 -12.03
N GLN A 337 -5.66 -1.33 -13.20
CA GLN A 337 -5.51 -2.04 -14.48
C GLN A 337 -4.02 -2.16 -14.80
N ILE A 338 -3.42 -3.22 -14.27
CA ILE A 338 -2.06 -3.66 -14.57
C ILE A 338 -2.20 -4.76 -15.63
N ASP A 339 -1.46 -4.66 -16.74
CA ASP A 339 -1.50 -5.63 -17.84
C ASP A 339 -1.65 -7.08 -17.34
N GLU A 340 -2.66 -7.79 -17.87
CA GLU A 340 -3.28 -9.02 -17.36
C GLU A 340 -2.31 -10.20 -17.10
N MET A 341 -1.09 -10.10 -17.61
CA MET A 341 -0.06 -11.15 -17.56
C MET A 341 0.55 -11.39 -16.16
N SER A 342 0.08 -10.68 -15.13
CA SER A 342 0.66 -10.68 -13.77
C SER A 342 -0.25 -11.28 -12.69
N GLN A 343 -1.46 -11.72 -13.03
CA GLN A 343 -2.38 -12.35 -12.07
C GLN A 343 -2.11 -13.86 -11.98
N THR A 344 -1.13 -14.25 -11.16
CA THR A 344 -0.91 -15.65 -10.82
C THR A 344 -1.89 -16.08 -9.72
N SER A 345 -2.29 -17.35 -9.71
CA SER A 345 -3.16 -17.92 -8.65
C SER A 345 -2.59 -17.74 -7.23
N SER A 346 -1.28 -17.60 -7.10
CA SER A 346 -0.61 -17.26 -5.84
C SER A 346 -0.91 -15.82 -5.39
N ALA A 347 -0.96 -14.86 -6.31
CA ALA A 347 -1.26 -13.47 -6.00
C ALA A 347 -2.72 -13.30 -5.56
N ASP A 348 -3.63 -14.09 -6.11
CA ASP A 348 -5.04 -14.06 -5.72
C ASP A 348 -5.25 -14.60 -4.30
N ARG A 349 -4.52 -15.64 -3.89
CA ARG A 349 -4.54 -16.13 -2.50
C ARG A 349 -4.02 -15.07 -1.52
N GLU A 350 -2.90 -14.42 -1.86
CA GLU A 350 -2.34 -13.34 -1.03
C GLU A 350 -3.26 -12.12 -0.98
N PHE A 351 -4.02 -11.85 -2.04
CA PHE A 351 -5.03 -10.81 -2.07
C PHE A 351 -6.24 -11.15 -1.18
N ILE A 352 -6.66 -12.41 -1.14
CA ILE A 352 -7.69 -12.89 -0.20
C ILE A 352 -7.23 -12.73 1.24
N ASP A 353 -5.98 -13.10 1.55
CA ASP A 353 -5.39 -12.90 2.88
C ASP A 353 -5.35 -11.41 3.25
N PHE A 354 -5.04 -10.52 2.30
CA PHE A 354 -5.09 -9.07 2.53
C PHE A 354 -6.52 -8.57 2.81
N MET A 355 -7.54 -9.11 2.12
CA MET A 355 -8.93 -8.78 2.41
C MET A 355 -9.36 -9.23 3.83
N GLU A 356 -8.87 -10.38 4.31
CA GLU A 356 -9.09 -10.83 5.70
C GLU A 356 -8.46 -9.87 6.70
N ASP A 357 -7.20 -9.46 6.46
CA ASP A 357 -6.52 -8.53 7.36
C ASP A 357 -7.24 -7.17 7.44
N LEU A 358 -7.92 -6.75 6.37
CA LEU A 358 -8.78 -5.55 6.39
C LEU A 358 -10.05 -5.77 7.23
N GLU A 359 -10.70 -6.93 7.18
CA GLU A 359 -11.85 -7.23 8.05
C GLU A 359 -11.46 -7.13 9.52
N GLU A 360 -10.28 -7.65 9.86
CA GLU A 360 -9.74 -7.72 11.22
C GLU A 360 -9.30 -6.34 11.76
N ASP A 361 -8.63 -5.50 10.95
CA ASP A 361 -8.08 -4.22 11.41
C ASP A 361 -8.94 -2.98 11.07
N PRO A 362 -9.59 -2.33 12.06
CA PRO A 362 -10.35 -1.10 11.79
C PRO A 362 -9.46 0.09 11.38
N ILE A 363 -8.21 0.13 11.80
CA ILE A 363 -7.28 1.25 11.49
C ILE A 363 -6.90 1.25 10.01
N SER A 364 -6.58 0.06 9.48
CA SER A 364 -6.21 -0.13 8.09
C SER A 364 -7.41 0.16 7.17
N ARG A 365 -8.63 -0.18 7.63
CA ARG A 365 -9.89 0.10 6.91
C ARG A 365 -10.17 1.58 6.68
N GLN A 366 -9.92 2.45 7.66
CA GLN A 366 -10.17 3.90 7.53
C GLN A 366 -9.51 4.51 6.28
N ASN A 367 -8.39 3.94 5.87
CA ASN A 367 -7.60 4.45 4.77
C ASN A 367 -7.95 3.83 3.41
N VAL A 368 -8.82 2.81 3.35
CA VAL A 368 -9.18 2.10 2.12
C VAL A 368 -10.63 2.40 1.75
N ASN A 369 -10.90 2.57 0.45
CA ASN A 369 -12.27 2.69 -0.05
C ASN A 369 -12.83 1.29 -0.36
N ILE A 370 -13.94 0.94 0.27
CA ILE A 370 -14.57 -0.38 0.15
C ILE A 370 -15.86 -0.22 -0.65
N TYR A 371 -16.07 -1.07 -1.66
CA TYR A 371 -17.24 -0.98 -2.55
C TYR A 371 -18.16 -2.18 -2.37
N LYS A 372 -19.47 -1.97 -2.48
CA LYS A 372 -20.45 -3.06 -2.46
C LYS A 372 -20.38 -3.88 -3.75
N ASP A 373 -20.40 -5.20 -3.61
CA ASP A 373 -20.48 -6.12 -4.75
C ASP A 373 -21.92 -6.56 -4.99
N ARG A 374 -22.58 -5.94 -5.96
CA ARG A 374 -24.00 -6.17 -6.26
C ARG A 374 -24.29 -7.61 -6.71
N GLU A 375 -23.36 -8.23 -7.44
CA GLU A 375 -23.54 -9.59 -7.96
C GLU A 375 -23.52 -10.61 -6.82
N ARG A 376 -22.56 -10.48 -5.90
CA ARG A 376 -22.47 -11.33 -4.70
C ARG A 376 -23.59 -11.07 -3.70
N LEU A 377 -24.05 -9.83 -3.57
CA LEU A 377 -25.19 -9.50 -2.70
C LEU A 377 -26.47 -10.20 -3.17
N GLN A 378 -26.72 -10.24 -4.48
CA GLN A 378 -27.89 -10.93 -5.04
C GLN A 378 -27.82 -12.44 -4.86
N SER A 379 -26.64 -13.04 -5.03
CA SER A 379 -26.47 -14.49 -4.81
C SER A 379 -26.55 -14.86 -3.33
N TYR A 380 -26.07 -14.00 -2.42
CA TYR A 380 -26.19 -14.20 -0.98
C TYR A 380 -27.65 -14.18 -0.51
N MET A 381 -28.48 -13.28 -1.06
CA MET A 381 -29.93 -13.23 -0.76
C MET A 381 -30.71 -14.45 -1.26
N ALA A 382 -30.14 -15.24 -2.20
CA ALA A 382 -30.79 -16.43 -2.76
C ALA A 382 -30.41 -17.73 -2.02
N VAL A 383 -29.49 -17.67 -1.06
CA VAL A 383 -29.07 -18.82 -0.24
C VAL A 383 -29.56 -18.56 1.18
N ASP A 384 -30.41 -19.42 1.73
CA ASP A 384 -30.80 -19.37 3.15
C ASP A 384 -29.57 -19.74 4.00
N VAL A 385 -28.85 -18.75 4.55
CA VAL A 385 -27.59 -18.94 5.31
C VAL A 385 -27.82 -18.89 6.82
N ASP A 386 -28.91 -19.48 7.31
CA ASP A 386 -29.15 -19.64 8.76
C ASP A 386 -28.28 -20.74 9.39
N GLU A 387 -27.48 -21.49 8.61
CA GLU A 387 -26.70 -22.66 9.08
C GLU A 387 -25.21 -22.42 9.37
N LEU A 388 -24.69 -21.19 9.28
CA LEU A 388 -23.27 -20.94 9.58
C LEU A 388 -23.10 -19.97 10.75
N GLU A 389 -23.39 -20.47 11.95
CA GLU A 389 -23.04 -19.86 13.23
C GLU A 389 -21.52 -19.66 13.33
N ASN A 390 -21.06 -18.46 13.03
CA ASN A 390 -19.77 -17.96 13.50
C ASN A 390 -20.00 -16.47 13.78
N GLU A 391 -20.79 -16.19 14.81
CA GLU A 391 -21.16 -14.82 15.24
C GLU A 391 -19.93 -13.99 15.67
N ASN A 392 -18.80 -14.64 15.95
CA ASN A 392 -17.59 -14.00 16.48
C ASN A 392 -16.56 -13.58 15.42
N ALA A 393 -16.81 -13.79 14.12
CA ALA A 393 -15.87 -13.37 13.08
C ALA A 393 -16.04 -11.86 12.76
N PRO A 394 -14.96 -11.07 12.70
CA PRO A 394 -15.05 -9.66 12.36
C PRO A 394 -15.54 -9.50 10.90
N ALA A 395 -16.55 -8.66 10.70
CA ALA A 395 -17.12 -8.33 9.40
C ALA A 395 -17.23 -6.81 9.23
N ILE A 396 -17.14 -6.36 7.97
CA ILE A 396 -17.27 -4.95 7.62
C ILE A 396 -18.75 -4.58 7.61
N THR A 397 -19.10 -3.50 8.30
CA THR A 397 -20.49 -3.03 8.40
C THR A 397 -20.96 -2.43 7.07
N LEU A 398 -22.26 -2.55 6.75
CA LEU A 398 -22.83 -1.98 5.53
C LEU A 398 -22.68 -0.44 5.44
N GLN A 399 -22.55 0.24 6.58
CA GLN A 399 -22.36 1.69 6.66
C GLN A 399 -20.99 2.14 6.15
N GLU A 400 -19.97 1.29 6.26
CA GLU A 400 -18.61 1.59 5.78
C GLU A 400 -18.46 1.39 4.26
N MET A 401 -19.45 0.76 3.60
CA MET A 401 -19.36 0.41 2.18
C MET A 401 -19.91 1.51 1.27
N LEU A 402 -19.16 1.84 0.23
CA LEU A 402 -19.55 2.77 -0.81
C LEU A 402 -20.27 2.07 -1.96
N ASP A 403 -21.23 2.77 -2.58
CA ASP A 403 -21.86 2.32 -3.81
C ASP A 403 -21.00 2.75 -5.01
N GLU A 404 -20.87 1.87 -6.01
CA GLU A 404 -20.21 2.24 -7.27
C GLU A 404 -21.05 3.28 -8.02
N LEU A 405 -20.43 4.41 -8.34
CA LEU A 405 -21.00 5.42 -9.24
C LEU A 405 -20.87 4.92 -10.68
N VAL A 406 -21.92 4.27 -11.18
CA VAL A 406 -22.09 4.00 -12.60
C VAL A 406 -22.79 5.22 -13.20
N ILE A 407 -22.07 5.97 -14.05
CA ILE A 407 -22.68 7.03 -14.86
C ILE A 407 -23.17 6.33 -16.12
N ASP A 408 -24.48 6.15 -16.24
CA ASP A 408 -25.15 5.67 -17.47
C ASP A 408 -25.09 6.72 -18.59
#